data_AF-D7G5P9-F1
#
_entry.id   AF-D7G5P9-F1
#
_cell.length_a   1.000
_cell.length_b   1.000
_cell.length_c   1.000
_cell.angle_alpha   90.00
_cell.angle_beta   90.00
_cell.angle_gamma   90.00
#
_symmetry.space_group_name_H-M   'P 1'
#
loop_
_entity.id
_entity.type
_entity.pdbx_description
1 polymer ?
#
loop_
_entity_poly.entity_id
_entity_poly.type
_entity_poly.pdbx_seq_one_letter_code
_entity_poly.pdbx_strand_id
1 'polypeptide(L)'
;MHTIKRTCPSTGDGATPTGRGTTKSNSSSGSTSTEAPDKNAYGEYQSGSAVYKALGLVCRSGFDNVGCESTLSLVCVSYCNTLRESLRWKLTIAQSTPARLINVLRPAAAAGANEGRCDRIQVPVAIHHLTYDLQDFPTDVVWPRDLRRLSFGDNFNGSIEGVRWPARLEIIWLGQSFNHPVENVEWPSLKQLRFGRAFDQDVERVRWPSGLEQLVFGHQFNRPIAGMKEWPPSLLVLSFGHAFNQGVAGVTLPPRLEFLEFGQNFNHSIDELSLPPTLQHIRFSHKFDQNLDQASWPQSLRTVWLCGTFAQPIRDVVWPAALKVLALPARFGRQGEHEDGDDDDVDQWRAVLPVGCRFQRAVCG
;
A
#
# COMPACT_ATOMS: atom_id res chain seq x y z
N MET A 1 19.85 -15.86 0.22
CA MET A 1 20.12 -15.89 1.68
C MET A 1 21.61 -16.11 1.89
N HIS A 2 22.40 -15.08 2.16
CA HIS A 2 23.76 -15.25 2.69
C HIS A 2 23.96 -14.29 3.85
N THR A 3 24.03 -14.86 5.05
CA THR A 3 24.40 -14.16 6.28
C THR A 3 25.91 -14.21 6.40
N ILE A 4 26.59 -13.10 6.15
CA ILE A 4 28.02 -12.99 6.45
C ILE A 4 28.14 -12.81 7.98
N LYS A 5 28.46 -13.90 8.69
CA LYS A 5 28.92 -13.82 10.08
C LYS A 5 30.42 -13.52 10.07
N ARG A 6 30.81 -12.30 10.42
CA ARG A 6 32.16 -12.03 10.92
C ARG A 6 32.09 -11.95 12.44
N THR A 7 32.73 -12.90 13.11
CA THR A 7 33.06 -12.83 14.53
C THR A 7 34.21 -11.85 14.72
N CYS A 8 34.06 -10.86 15.60
CA CYS A 8 35.17 -9.98 15.99
C CYS A 8 36.20 -10.76 16.83
N PRO A 9 37.50 -10.51 16.67
CA PRO A 9 38.54 -11.13 17.48
C PRO A 9 38.47 -10.63 18.92
N SER A 10 38.55 -11.57 19.87
CA SER A 10 38.78 -11.26 21.28
C SER A 10 40.15 -10.59 21.42
N THR A 11 40.18 -9.39 21.96
CA THR A 11 41.42 -8.71 22.38
C THR A 11 42.10 -9.54 23.46
N GLY A 12 43.19 -10.21 23.11
CA GLY A 12 44.24 -10.62 24.04
C GLY A 12 45.47 -9.76 23.76
N ASP A 13 45.94 -9.04 24.77
CA ASP A 13 47.30 -9.22 25.30
C ASP A 13 47.67 -8.05 26.23
N GLY A 14 47.85 -8.42 27.50
CA GLY A 14 48.43 -7.61 28.57
C GLY A 14 49.03 -8.57 29.57
N ALA A 15 50.23 -9.07 29.28
CA ALA A 15 50.96 -9.98 30.13
C ALA A 15 51.50 -9.27 31.39
N THR A 16 51.35 -9.92 32.55
CA THR A 16 52.43 -10.09 33.53
C THR A 16 52.05 -11.21 34.52
N PRO A 17 52.97 -12.11 34.90
CA PRO A 17 52.63 -13.31 35.67
C PRO A 17 53.07 -13.20 37.12
N THR A 18 52.23 -13.63 38.07
CA THR A 18 52.69 -14.23 39.33
C THR A 18 51.61 -15.10 39.97
N GLY A 19 51.97 -16.34 40.30
CA GLY A 19 51.55 -16.94 41.58
C GLY A 19 50.51 -18.06 41.56
N ARG A 20 50.99 -19.31 41.46
CA ARG A 20 50.64 -20.51 42.26
C ARG A 20 49.25 -20.64 42.90
N GLY A 21 48.64 -21.83 42.73
CA GLY A 21 47.94 -22.49 43.84
C GLY A 21 46.76 -23.42 43.52
N THR A 22 47.07 -24.68 43.19
CA THR A 22 46.44 -25.91 43.73
C THR A 22 44.90 -26.11 43.73
N THR A 23 44.46 -27.02 42.85
CA THR A 23 43.73 -28.30 43.13
C THR A 23 42.81 -28.43 44.34
N LYS A 24 41.55 -28.86 44.08
CA LYS A 24 40.82 -30.03 44.64
C LYS A 24 39.38 -29.98 44.08
N SER A 25 38.89 -30.86 43.21
CA SER A 25 38.57 -32.29 43.34
C SER A 25 37.68 -32.64 44.54
N ASN A 26 36.41 -32.99 44.26
CA ASN A 26 35.67 -34.18 44.73
C ASN A 26 34.19 -34.01 44.35
N SER A 27 33.58 -34.79 43.45
CA SER A 27 33.34 -36.26 43.40
C SER A 27 32.05 -36.68 44.10
N SER A 28 31.46 -37.77 43.55
CA SER A 28 30.32 -38.60 44.01
C SER A 28 28.96 -38.19 43.42
N SER A 29 28.45 -38.91 42.40
CA SER A 29 27.73 -40.21 42.39
C SER A 29 26.31 -40.11 42.99
N GLY A 30 25.23 -40.67 42.45
CA GLY A 30 24.99 -41.55 41.32
C GLY A 30 23.47 -41.73 41.13
N SER A 31 23.08 -42.07 39.89
CA SER A 31 22.02 -43.02 39.50
C SER A 31 20.63 -42.95 40.18
N THR A 32 19.56 -42.68 39.45
CA THR A 32 18.72 -43.62 38.68
C THR A 32 17.48 -42.90 38.11
N SER A 33 17.01 -43.43 36.98
CA SER A 33 15.77 -43.18 36.22
C SER A 33 14.50 -42.87 37.03
N THR A 34 13.66 -41.94 36.55
CA THR A 34 12.38 -42.22 35.82
C THR A 34 11.62 -40.93 35.47
N GLU A 35 11.03 -40.96 34.27
CA GLU A 35 9.94 -40.21 33.63
C GLU A 35 9.23 -39.00 34.32
N ALA A 36 8.90 -38.03 33.44
CA ALA A 36 8.21 -36.73 33.60
C ALA A 36 6.69 -36.86 33.95
N PRO A 37 5.87 -35.77 34.07
CA PRO A 37 6.14 -34.33 33.92
C PRO A 37 5.60 -33.42 35.05
N ASP A 38 6.24 -32.25 35.19
CA ASP A 38 5.98 -31.23 36.21
C ASP A 38 4.75 -30.33 35.94
N LYS A 39 3.97 -30.07 36.99
CA LYS A 39 3.11 -28.88 37.15
C LYS A 39 3.22 -28.33 38.59
N ASN A 40 3.40 -27.00 38.66
CA ASN A 40 3.09 -26.05 39.73
C ASN A 40 4.13 -25.75 40.84
N ALA A 41 4.75 -24.58 40.67
CA ALA A 41 4.70 -23.40 41.56
C ALA A 41 5.14 -23.50 43.05
N TYR A 42 6.29 -22.90 43.39
CA TYR A 42 6.47 -21.67 44.20
C TYR A 42 7.89 -21.64 44.82
N GLY A 43 8.58 -20.49 44.73
CA GLY A 43 9.86 -20.26 45.40
C GLY A 43 10.64 -19.08 44.81
N GLU A 44 10.35 -17.87 45.29
CA GLU A 44 11.12 -16.67 45.03
C GLU A 44 12.57 -16.80 45.51
N TYR A 45 13.54 -16.28 44.74
CA TYR A 45 14.66 -15.51 45.29
C TYR A 45 15.18 -14.54 44.21
N GLN A 46 15.11 -13.25 44.52
CA GLN A 46 15.69 -12.16 43.74
C GLN A 46 17.22 -12.20 43.82
N SER A 47 17.89 -11.97 42.69
CA SER A 47 19.16 -11.20 42.62
C SER A 47 19.51 -10.98 41.15
N GLY A 48 19.79 -9.72 40.79
CA GLY A 48 19.77 -9.21 39.44
C GLY A 48 20.89 -9.64 38.52
N SER A 49 20.53 -9.79 37.24
CA SER A 49 21.33 -9.41 36.07
C SER A 49 20.47 -9.67 34.83
N ALA A 50 19.52 -8.77 34.57
CA ALA A 50 18.80 -8.77 33.31
C ALA A 50 19.76 -8.26 32.22
N VAL A 51 20.45 -9.18 31.58
CA VAL A 51 21.22 -8.93 30.36
C VAL A 51 20.24 -8.47 29.28
N TYR A 52 20.11 -7.16 29.10
CA TYR A 52 19.35 -6.55 28.01
C TYR A 52 19.92 -7.04 26.67
N LYS A 53 19.25 -8.01 26.03
CA LYS A 53 19.54 -8.43 24.66
C LYS A 53 19.42 -7.21 23.74
N ALA A 54 20.57 -6.79 23.20
CA ALA A 54 20.74 -5.62 22.36
C ALA A 54 19.83 -5.67 21.12
N LEU A 55 19.10 -4.58 20.88
CA LEU A 55 18.28 -4.42 19.68
C LEU A 55 19.04 -3.73 18.52
N GLY A 56 18.65 -3.98 17.26
CA GLY A 56 19.44 -3.62 16.06
C GLY A 56 18.75 -2.73 15.01
N LEU A 57 19.57 -2.12 14.15
CA LEU A 57 19.19 -1.37 12.94
C LEU A 57 19.25 -2.33 11.75
N VAL A 58 18.12 -2.51 11.04
CA VAL A 58 18.08 -3.39 9.88
C VAL A 58 18.17 -2.53 8.62
N CYS A 59 19.36 -2.46 8.03
CA CYS A 59 19.55 -1.91 6.71
C CYS A 59 19.41 -3.03 5.68
N ARG A 60 18.47 -2.87 4.73
CA ARG A 60 18.37 -3.77 3.56
C ARG A 60 18.55 -2.94 2.31
N SER A 61 19.50 -3.33 1.47
CA SER A 61 19.51 -2.95 0.06
C SER A 61 18.51 -3.87 -0.66
N GLY A 62 17.36 -3.33 -1.04
CA GLY A 62 16.44 -4.01 -1.95
C GLY A 62 16.84 -3.70 -3.39
N PHE A 63 17.22 -4.71 -4.16
CA PHE A 63 17.23 -4.59 -5.62
C PHE A 63 15.81 -4.91 -6.11
N ASP A 64 14.88 -3.99 -5.87
CA ASP A 64 13.64 -3.97 -6.64
C ASP A 64 13.94 -3.16 -7.91
N ASN A 65 13.54 -3.67 -9.08
CA ASN A 65 13.99 -3.27 -10.43
C ASN A 65 13.69 -1.81 -10.88
N VAL A 66 13.60 -0.84 -9.96
CA VAL A 66 13.47 0.60 -10.25
C VAL A 66 14.34 1.41 -9.28
N GLY A 67 15.66 1.35 -9.47
CA GLY A 67 16.63 2.18 -8.75
C GLY A 67 17.05 1.65 -7.38
N CYS A 68 18.32 1.80 -7.03
CA CYS A 68 18.86 1.37 -5.74
C CYS A 68 18.27 2.22 -4.61
N GLU A 69 17.24 1.72 -3.91
CA GLU A 69 16.68 2.35 -2.71
C GLU A 69 17.19 1.64 -1.44
N SER A 70 17.75 2.42 -0.51
CA SER A 70 18.20 1.88 0.77
C SER A 70 17.06 1.95 1.79
N THR A 71 16.69 0.81 2.38
CA THR A 71 15.66 0.77 3.43
C THR A 71 16.30 0.81 4.81
N LEU A 72 15.88 1.78 5.63
CA LEU A 72 16.24 1.97 7.02
C LEU A 72 15.04 1.64 7.92
N SER A 73 15.14 0.63 8.77
CA SER A 73 14.11 0.35 9.79
C SER A 73 14.63 0.73 11.18
N LEU A 74 13.96 1.68 11.85
CA LEU A 74 14.32 2.12 13.20
C LEU A 74 13.81 1.11 14.23
N VAL A 75 14.45 -0.05 14.35
CA VAL A 75 14.07 -1.05 15.36
C VAL A 75 14.90 -0.88 16.64
N CYS A 76 16.20 -0.51 16.56
CA CYS A 76 17.07 0.04 17.63
C CYS A 76 18.49 0.39 17.16
N VAL A 77 19.35 0.96 18.02
CA VAL A 77 20.58 1.71 17.68
C VAL A 77 21.85 0.86 17.64
N SER A 78 22.48 0.75 16.46
CA SER A 78 23.94 0.78 16.30
C SER A 78 24.30 1.42 14.95
N TYR A 79 25.41 2.18 14.92
CA TYR A 79 25.76 3.18 13.90
C TYR A 79 26.13 2.55 12.53
N CYS A 80 25.38 2.88 11.47
CA CYS A 80 25.71 2.46 10.09
C CYS A 80 26.60 3.51 9.42
N ASN A 81 27.93 3.34 9.49
CA ASN A 81 28.90 4.21 8.83
C ASN A 81 28.99 4.00 7.30
N THR A 82 28.52 2.86 6.80
CA THR A 82 28.79 2.38 5.43
C THR A 82 27.83 2.87 4.35
N LEU A 83 26.86 3.73 4.66
CA LEU A 83 25.77 4.05 3.73
C LEU A 83 25.64 5.54 3.36
N ARG A 84 26.62 6.38 3.69
CA ARG A 84 26.61 7.84 3.41
C ARG A 84 26.46 8.23 1.93
N GLU A 85 26.58 7.27 1.01
CA GLU A 85 26.60 7.51 -0.44
C GLU A 85 25.24 7.29 -1.13
N SER A 86 24.20 6.80 -0.42
CA SER A 86 22.88 6.62 -1.04
C SER A 86 22.11 7.95 -1.13
N LEU A 87 21.66 8.28 -2.34
CA LEU A 87 20.88 9.49 -2.65
C LEU A 87 19.37 9.36 -2.35
N ARG A 88 18.87 8.14 -2.11
CA ARG A 88 17.44 7.89 -1.84
C ARG A 88 17.25 6.88 -0.71
N TRP A 89 16.46 7.29 0.28
CA TRP A 89 16.18 6.50 1.46
C TRP A 89 14.69 6.25 1.64
N LYS A 90 14.37 5.00 1.97
CA LYS A 90 13.11 4.58 2.57
C LYS A 90 13.31 4.40 4.06
N LEU A 91 12.53 5.11 4.88
CA LEU A 91 12.49 4.95 6.33
C LEU A 91 11.23 4.18 6.73
N THR A 92 11.35 3.19 7.62
CA THR A 92 10.20 2.49 8.19
C THR A 92 10.20 2.64 9.71
N ILE A 93 9.11 3.18 10.24
CA ILE A 93 8.77 3.24 11.66
C ILE A 93 7.76 2.12 11.91
N ALA A 94 8.26 0.99 12.42
CA ALA A 94 7.46 -0.20 12.72
C ALA A 94 6.79 -0.08 14.11
N GLN A 95 5.77 -0.91 14.39
CA GLN A 95 5.17 -1.02 15.73
C GLN A 95 6.17 -1.31 16.86
N SER A 96 7.24 -2.04 16.55
CA SER A 96 8.31 -2.36 17.49
C SER A 96 9.29 -1.21 17.74
N THR A 97 9.11 -0.05 17.07
CA THR A 97 9.97 1.13 17.24
C THR A 97 9.77 1.71 18.65
N PRO A 98 10.81 1.77 19.51
CA PRO A 98 10.69 2.39 20.82
C PRO A 98 10.29 3.87 20.72
N ALA A 99 9.34 4.33 21.56
CA ALA A 99 8.84 5.71 21.62
C ALA A 99 9.93 6.80 21.54
N ARG A 100 11.07 6.58 22.22
CA ARG A 100 12.22 7.49 22.21
C ARG A 100 12.87 7.71 20.83
N LEU A 101 12.74 6.75 19.89
CA LEU A 101 13.26 6.85 18.53
C LEU A 101 12.28 7.54 17.57
N ILE A 102 10.99 7.60 17.92
CA ILE A 102 9.96 8.32 17.17
C ILE A 102 10.09 9.84 17.38
N ASN A 103 10.61 10.26 18.55
CA ASN A 103 10.87 11.66 18.88
C ASN A 103 11.89 12.36 17.96
N VAL A 104 12.60 11.63 17.10
CA VAL A 104 13.45 12.23 16.04
C VAL A 104 12.60 13.02 15.03
N LEU A 105 11.30 12.73 14.93
CA LEU A 105 10.33 13.47 14.12
C LEU A 105 9.57 14.56 14.90
N ARG A 106 9.88 14.83 16.17
CA ARG A 106 9.25 15.93 16.93
C ARG A 106 10.25 17.07 17.12
N PRO A 107 9.82 18.35 17.14
CA PRO A 107 10.70 19.44 17.52
C PRO A 107 11.20 19.19 18.94
N ALA A 108 12.48 19.40 19.20
CA ALA A 108 12.99 19.38 20.57
C ALA A 108 12.27 20.49 21.36
N ALA A 109 11.26 20.12 22.16
CA ALA A 109 10.85 20.98 23.25
C ALA A 109 12.11 21.23 24.08
N ALA A 110 12.38 22.49 24.41
CA ALA A 110 13.57 22.94 25.14
C ALA A 110 13.79 22.08 26.40
N ALA A 111 14.52 20.98 26.24
CA ALA A 111 14.87 20.08 27.31
C ALA A 111 16.20 20.58 27.85
N GLY A 112 16.11 21.39 28.90
CA GLY A 112 17.24 21.62 29.79
C GLY A 112 17.80 20.28 30.26
N ALA A 113 19.12 20.18 30.19
CA ALA A 113 20.00 19.28 30.92
C ALA A 113 19.40 17.94 31.41
N ASN A 114 19.70 16.86 30.70
CA ASN A 114 20.55 15.79 31.26
C ASN A 114 20.88 14.72 30.21
N GLU A 115 22.18 14.47 30.10
CA GLU A 115 22.86 13.59 29.16
C GLU A 115 22.59 12.11 29.44
N GLY A 116 22.51 11.30 28.37
CA GLY A 116 22.78 9.86 28.48
C GLY A 116 22.06 8.96 27.47
N ARG A 117 22.74 8.65 26.36
CA ARG A 117 22.48 7.54 25.43
C ARG A 117 21.20 7.61 24.55
N CYS A 118 21.24 8.48 23.54
CA CYS A 118 20.97 8.21 22.10
C CYS A 118 20.81 9.52 21.30
N ASP A 119 21.54 10.59 21.63
CA ASP A 119 21.20 11.94 21.16
C ASP A 119 21.58 12.26 19.71
N ARG A 120 22.15 11.33 18.94
CA ARG A 120 22.57 11.63 17.55
C ARG A 120 22.36 10.48 16.59
N ILE A 121 21.14 9.95 16.52
CA ILE A 121 20.73 9.27 15.28
C ILE A 121 20.55 10.36 14.23
N GLN A 122 21.57 10.57 13.40
CA GLN A 122 21.44 11.39 12.21
C GLN A 122 20.66 10.59 11.18
N VAL A 123 19.35 10.79 11.17
CA VAL A 123 18.49 10.29 10.10
C VAL A 123 18.96 10.90 8.77
N PRO A 124 19.09 10.11 7.69
CA PRO A 124 19.49 10.65 6.39
C PRO A 124 18.62 11.83 5.99
N VAL A 125 19.24 12.90 5.50
CA VAL A 125 18.51 14.12 5.10
C VAL A 125 17.61 13.85 3.89
N ALA A 126 17.98 12.87 3.05
CA ALA A 126 17.33 12.50 1.80
C ALA A 126 16.33 11.33 1.93
N ILE A 127 15.46 11.35 2.96
CA ILE A 127 14.32 10.41 3.01
C ILE A 127 13.26 10.88 2.03
N HIS A 128 13.02 10.04 1.03
CA HIS A 128 12.01 10.28 0.00
C HIS A 128 10.76 9.42 0.21
N HIS A 129 10.91 8.28 0.89
CA HIS A 129 9.81 7.38 1.26
C HIS A 129 9.81 7.13 2.77
N LEU A 130 8.68 7.33 3.42
CA LEU A 130 8.44 6.97 4.82
C LEU A 130 7.30 5.96 4.91
N THR A 131 7.48 4.91 5.69
CA THR A 131 6.42 4.00 6.11
C THR A 131 6.16 4.19 7.61
N TYR A 132 4.91 4.48 7.98
CA TYR A 132 4.49 4.74 9.36
C TYR A 132 3.48 3.67 9.82
N ASP A 133 3.89 2.77 10.70
CA ASP A 133 3.10 1.59 11.10
C ASP A 133 2.59 1.66 12.56
N LEU A 134 2.59 2.84 13.17
CA LEU A 134 2.03 3.05 14.50
C LEU A 134 0.57 3.48 14.40
N GLN A 135 -0.26 3.12 15.38
CA GLN A 135 -1.68 3.48 15.38
C GLN A 135 -1.94 4.95 15.72
N ASP A 136 -1.12 5.52 16.61
CA ASP A 136 -1.17 6.92 16.98
C ASP A 136 -0.42 7.76 15.95
N PHE A 137 -1.14 8.54 15.14
CA PHE A 137 -0.51 9.47 14.21
C PHE A 137 -0.36 10.85 14.85
N PRO A 138 0.87 11.35 15.06
CA PRO A 138 1.07 12.68 15.62
C PRO A 138 0.61 13.77 14.64
N THR A 139 -0.01 14.83 15.16
CA THR A 139 -0.41 16.01 14.37
C THR A 139 0.75 16.99 14.14
N ASP A 140 1.67 17.07 15.11
CA ASP A 140 2.88 17.91 15.07
C ASP A 140 4.14 17.10 14.67
N VAL A 141 4.20 16.73 13.39
CA VAL A 141 5.33 15.97 12.82
C VAL A 141 6.30 16.90 12.10
N VAL A 142 7.58 16.80 12.44
CA VAL A 142 8.69 17.34 11.65
C VAL A 142 9.03 16.31 10.58
N TRP A 143 8.53 16.55 9.37
CA TRP A 143 8.79 15.67 8.23
C TRP A 143 10.21 15.85 7.68
N PRO A 144 10.80 14.78 7.10
CA PRO A 144 11.97 14.93 6.24
C PRO A 144 11.67 15.91 5.10
N ARG A 145 12.59 16.85 4.85
CA ARG A 145 12.37 17.96 3.90
C ARG A 145 12.09 17.50 2.47
N ASP A 146 12.64 16.36 2.07
CA ASP A 146 12.54 15.79 0.73
C ASP A 146 11.54 14.62 0.64
N LEU A 147 10.68 14.46 1.65
CA LEU A 147 9.69 13.39 1.66
C LEU A 147 8.70 13.56 0.50
N ARG A 148 8.66 12.58 -0.41
CA ARG A 148 7.75 12.54 -1.57
C ARG A 148 6.69 11.47 -1.44
N ARG A 149 6.93 10.43 -0.64
CA ARG A 149 6.02 9.29 -0.49
C ARG A 149 5.82 8.95 0.98
N LEU A 150 4.57 8.83 1.40
CA LEU A 150 4.21 8.36 2.72
C LEU A 150 3.28 7.15 2.59
N SER A 151 3.65 6.06 3.24
CA SER A 151 2.83 4.87 3.33
C SER A 151 2.49 4.61 4.79
N PHE A 152 1.24 4.31 5.07
CA PHE A 152 0.82 3.89 6.40
C PHE A 152 0.86 2.37 6.46
N GLY A 153 1.23 1.83 7.62
CA GLY A 153 1.30 0.39 7.85
C GLY A 153 -0.08 -0.25 7.78
N ASP A 154 -0.13 -1.55 7.52
CA ASP A 154 -1.37 -2.25 7.18
C ASP A 154 -2.43 -2.14 8.27
N ASN A 155 -2.03 -2.07 9.54
CA ASN A 155 -2.95 -1.96 10.66
C ASN A 155 -3.37 -0.53 10.98
N PHE A 156 -2.74 0.48 10.36
CA PHE A 156 -3.01 1.88 10.66
C PHE A 156 -4.48 2.22 10.42
N ASN A 157 -5.14 2.65 11.49
CA ASN A 157 -6.48 3.20 11.44
C ASN A 157 -6.58 4.36 12.44
N GLY A 158 -5.58 5.23 12.48
CA GLY A 158 -5.65 6.49 13.23
C GLY A 158 -6.26 7.60 12.38
N SER A 159 -6.81 8.64 13.02
CA SER A 159 -7.21 9.86 12.31
C SER A 159 -5.99 10.57 11.73
N ILE A 160 -6.16 11.15 10.54
CA ILE A 160 -5.17 12.00 9.86
C ILE A 160 -5.66 13.46 9.72
N GLU A 161 -6.70 13.81 10.46
CA GLU A 161 -7.21 15.18 10.56
C GLU A 161 -6.20 16.07 11.31
N GLY A 162 -6.06 17.33 10.87
CA GLY A 162 -5.16 18.31 11.51
C GLY A 162 -3.66 18.03 11.30
N VAL A 163 -3.30 17.07 10.44
CA VAL A 163 -1.91 16.76 10.13
C VAL A 163 -1.29 17.86 9.28
N ARG A 164 -0.14 18.36 9.72
CA ARG A 164 0.69 19.27 8.90
C ARG A 164 1.55 18.49 7.93
N TRP A 165 1.12 18.33 6.69
CA TRP A 165 1.84 17.53 5.69
C TRP A 165 3.15 18.18 5.19
N PRO A 166 4.14 17.39 4.71
CA PRO A 166 5.34 17.92 4.07
C PRO A 166 5.01 18.59 2.72
N ALA A 167 5.61 19.74 2.45
CA ALA A 167 5.33 20.53 1.25
C ALA A 167 5.64 19.81 -0.09
N ARG A 168 6.53 18.81 -0.08
CA ARG A 168 6.94 18.05 -1.27
C ARG A 168 6.27 16.68 -1.39
N LEU A 169 5.29 16.38 -0.53
CA LEU A 169 4.61 15.09 -0.54
C LEU A 169 3.77 14.96 -1.81
N GLU A 170 4.05 13.92 -2.60
CA GLU A 170 3.37 13.66 -3.87
C GLU A 170 2.45 12.44 -3.80
N ILE A 171 2.78 11.47 -2.94
CA ILE A 171 2.10 10.16 -2.89
C ILE A 171 1.76 9.81 -1.45
N ILE A 172 0.49 9.46 -1.22
CA ILE A 172 0.03 8.84 0.02
C ILE A 172 -0.62 7.49 -0.27
N TRP A 173 -0.17 6.46 0.46
CA TRP A 173 -0.84 5.17 0.53
C TRP A 173 -1.31 4.91 1.96
N LEU A 174 -2.62 4.86 2.15
CA LEU A 174 -3.22 4.58 3.45
C LEU A 174 -3.23 3.07 3.71
N GLY A 175 -3.07 2.70 4.97
CA GLY A 175 -2.95 1.32 5.43
C GLY A 175 -4.19 0.48 5.15
N GLN A 176 -4.05 -0.84 5.08
CA GLN A 176 -5.14 -1.75 4.73
C GLN A 176 -6.36 -1.63 5.65
N SER A 177 -6.15 -1.35 6.93
CA SER A 177 -7.21 -1.18 7.93
C SER A 177 -7.74 0.25 8.05
N PHE A 178 -7.21 1.20 7.29
CA PHE A 178 -7.61 2.61 7.38
C PHE A 178 -9.07 2.78 6.92
N ASN A 179 -9.91 3.29 7.82
CA ASN A 179 -11.31 3.57 7.59
C ASN A 179 -11.77 4.81 8.37
N HIS A 180 -10.86 5.75 8.66
CA HIS A 180 -11.23 7.04 9.25
C HIS A 180 -11.81 7.99 8.19
N PRO A 181 -12.80 8.83 8.55
CA PRO A 181 -13.32 9.87 7.66
C PRO A 181 -12.21 10.80 7.16
N VAL A 182 -12.34 11.27 5.92
CA VAL A 182 -11.36 12.16 5.28
C VAL A 182 -11.95 13.49 4.82
N GLU A 183 -13.18 13.81 5.23
CA GLU A 183 -13.87 15.07 4.90
C GLU A 183 -13.06 16.30 5.34
N ASN A 184 -12.54 16.27 6.58
CA ASN A 184 -11.81 17.38 7.19
C ASN A 184 -10.29 17.32 6.98
N VAL A 185 -9.80 16.44 6.10
CA VAL A 185 -8.36 16.31 5.86
C VAL A 185 -7.91 17.41 4.90
N GLU A 186 -6.99 18.24 5.37
CA GLU A 186 -6.29 19.22 4.54
C GLU A 186 -5.19 18.52 3.74
N TRP A 187 -5.53 17.97 2.57
CA TRP A 187 -4.58 17.23 1.75
C TRP A 187 -3.45 18.13 1.21
N PRO A 188 -2.19 17.64 1.16
CA PRO A 188 -1.11 18.36 0.49
C PRO A 188 -1.27 18.30 -1.03
N SER A 189 -0.36 18.94 -1.78
CA SER A 189 -0.32 18.87 -3.25
C SER A 189 0.08 17.48 -3.76
N LEU A 190 -0.82 16.51 -3.61
CA LEU A 190 -0.63 15.12 -4.03
C LEU A 190 -0.86 14.95 -5.52
N LYS A 191 -0.13 13.99 -6.09
CA LYS A 191 -0.38 13.41 -7.41
C LYS A 191 -1.08 12.06 -7.31
N GLN A 192 -0.80 11.28 -6.28
CA GLN A 192 -1.39 9.94 -6.11
C GLN A 192 -1.90 9.71 -4.69
N LEU A 193 -3.13 9.21 -4.59
CA LEU A 193 -3.75 8.83 -3.34
C LEU A 193 -4.38 7.45 -3.48
N ARG A 194 -3.98 6.54 -2.59
CA ARG A 194 -4.53 5.18 -2.53
C ARG A 194 -5.05 4.88 -1.13
N PHE A 195 -6.29 4.44 -1.06
CA PHE A 195 -6.91 3.92 0.15
C PHE A 195 -6.63 2.42 0.30
N GLY A 196 -6.51 1.97 1.55
CA GLY A 196 -6.34 0.56 1.88
C GLY A 196 -7.66 -0.21 1.85
N ARG A 197 -7.58 -1.54 1.99
CA ARG A 197 -8.71 -2.47 1.84
C ARG A 197 -10.00 -2.06 2.56
N ALA A 198 -9.92 -1.59 3.80
CA ALA A 198 -11.06 -1.38 4.69
C ALA A 198 -11.78 -0.03 4.53
N PHE A 199 -11.26 0.87 3.70
CA PHE A 199 -11.84 2.20 3.56
C PHE A 199 -13.24 2.15 2.95
N ASP A 200 -14.24 2.64 3.68
CA ASP A 200 -15.64 2.72 3.27
C ASP A 200 -16.33 3.94 3.92
N GLN A 201 -15.67 5.11 3.87
CA GLN A 201 -16.21 6.37 4.36
C GLN A 201 -16.82 7.20 3.22
N ASP A 202 -17.74 8.08 3.59
CA ASP A 202 -18.33 9.04 2.65
C ASP A 202 -17.23 9.97 2.10
N VAL A 203 -17.37 10.32 0.82
CA VAL A 203 -16.42 11.13 0.05
C VAL A 203 -17.06 12.34 -0.61
N GLU A 204 -18.38 12.53 -0.49
CA GLU A 204 -19.13 13.59 -1.16
C GLU A 204 -18.58 15.00 -0.86
N ARG A 205 -18.15 15.22 0.39
CA ARG A 205 -17.71 16.53 0.91
C ARG A 205 -16.19 16.66 1.02
N VAL A 206 -15.44 15.68 0.52
CA VAL A 206 -13.98 15.69 0.61
C VAL A 206 -13.40 16.73 -0.33
N ARG A 207 -12.54 17.59 0.21
CA ARG A 207 -11.77 18.57 -0.57
C ARG A 207 -10.53 17.92 -1.15
N TRP A 208 -10.66 17.32 -2.33
CA TRP A 208 -9.54 16.65 -2.99
C TRP A 208 -8.44 17.63 -3.43
N PRO A 209 -7.16 17.22 -3.42
CA PRO A 209 -6.07 18.07 -3.89
C PRO A 209 -6.18 18.30 -5.40
N SER A 210 -6.05 19.56 -5.83
CA SER A 210 -6.28 19.95 -7.23
C SER A 210 -5.30 19.33 -8.23
N GLY A 211 -4.10 18.97 -7.77
CA GLY A 211 -3.06 18.29 -8.55
C GLY A 211 -3.17 16.76 -8.55
N LEU A 212 -4.22 16.17 -7.96
CA LEU A 212 -4.35 14.72 -7.89
C LEU A 212 -4.57 14.13 -9.29
N GLU A 213 -3.65 13.27 -9.71
CA GLU A 213 -3.66 12.59 -11.02
C GLU A 213 -4.22 11.17 -10.90
N GLN A 214 -4.06 10.51 -9.74
CA GLN A 214 -4.54 9.16 -9.50
C GLN A 214 -5.24 9.02 -8.14
N LEU A 215 -6.46 8.47 -8.18
CA LEU A 215 -7.27 8.15 -7.01
C LEU A 215 -7.71 6.69 -7.07
N VAL A 216 -7.31 5.91 -6.07
CA VAL A 216 -7.66 4.49 -5.95
C VAL A 216 -8.37 4.26 -4.62
N PHE A 217 -9.64 3.88 -4.69
CA PHE A 217 -10.44 3.57 -3.50
C PHE A 217 -10.13 2.19 -2.92
N GLY A 218 -10.41 2.04 -1.63
CA GLY A 218 -10.20 0.82 -0.88
C GLY A 218 -11.14 -0.30 -1.33
N HIS A 219 -10.74 -1.56 -1.17
CA HIS A 219 -11.56 -2.71 -1.61
C HIS A 219 -13.00 -2.70 -1.08
N GLN A 220 -13.24 -2.24 0.14
CA GLN A 220 -14.57 -2.22 0.76
C GLN A 220 -15.41 -0.99 0.39
N PHE A 221 -14.83 0.00 -0.29
CA PHE A 221 -15.52 1.24 -0.61
C PHE A 221 -16.78 0.97 -1.44
N ASN A 222 -17.93 1.31 -0.87
CA ASN A 222 -19.24 1.13 -1.49
C ASN A 222 -20.19 2.29 -1.14
N ARG A 223 -19.66 3.52 -1.09
CA ARG A 223 -20.45 4.71 -0.84
C ARG A 223 -20.95 5.36 -2.12
N PRO A 224 -22.16 5.94 -2.13
CA PRO A 224 -22.69 6.63 -3.31
C PRO A 224 -21.76 7.75 -3.77
N ILE A 225 -21.64 7.93 -5.08
CA ILE A 225 -20.85 9.01 -5.69
C ILE A 225 -21.72 10.01 -6.47
N ALA A 226 -23.03 9.81 -6.52
CA ALA A 226 -23.97 10.70 -7.22
C ALA A 226 -23.99 12.12 -6.64
N GLY A 227 -23.67 12.27 -5.35
CA GLY A 227 -23.55 13.58 -4.68
C GLY A 227 -22.23 14.31 -4.99
N MET A 228 -21.24 13.67 -5.61
CA MET A 228 -19.94 14.28 -5.88
C MET A 228 -20.08 15.44 -6.86
N LYS A 229 -19.96 16.67 -6.35
CA LYS A 229 -20.00 17.89 -7.16
C LYS A 229 -18.65 18.22 -7.79
N GLU A 230 -17.57 17.92 -7.07
CA GLU A 230 -16.21 18.34 -7.45
C GLU A 230 -15.24 17.17 -7.36
N TRP A 231 -14.90 16.62 -8.52
CA TRP A 231 -13.74 15.75 -8.66
C TRP A 231 -12.45 16.58 -8.77
N PRO A 232 -11.28 16.04 -8.40
CA PRO A 232 -10.02 16.71 -8.65
C PRO A 232 -9.85 16.99 -10.16
N PRO A 233 -9.61 18.25 -10.57
CA PRO A 233 -9.64 18.65 -11.98
C PRO A 233 -8.49 18.05 -12.81
N SER A 234 -7.43 17.59 -12.15
CA SER A 234 -6.26 16.96 -12.78
C SER A 234 -6.35 15.43 -12.81
N LEU A 235 -7.47 14.83 -12.37
CA LEU A 235 -7.56 13.38 -12.23
C LEU A 235 -7.53 12.69 -13.60
N LEU A 236 -6.55 11.80 -13.77
CA LEU A 236 -6.32 10.99 -14.98
C LEU A 236 -6.76 9.54 -14.77
N VAL A 237 -6.63 9.02 -13.54
CA VAL A 237 -6.93 7.63 -13.20
C VAL A 237 -7.85 7.57 -11.98
N LEU A 238 -8.99 6.91 -12.16
CA LEU A 238 -9.96 6.63 -11.10
C LEU A 238 -10.23 5.13 -11.05
N SER A 239 -9.99 4.51 -9.90
CA SER A 239 -10.25 3.08 -9.69
C SER A 239 -11.09 2.90 -8.43
N PHE A 240 -12.24 2.26 -8.58
CA PHE A 240 -13.16 1.94 -7.49
C PHE A 240 -12.79 0.61 -6.82
N GLY A 241 -13.13 0.52 -5.53
CA GLY A 241 -12.91 -0.67 -4.73
C GLY A 241 -13.70 -1.89 -5.24
N HIS A 242 -13.20 -3.09 -4.94
CA HIS A 242 -13.89 -4.36 -5.25
C HIS A 242 -15.39 -4.34 -4.91
N ALA A 243 -15.76 -3.82 -3.74
CA ALA A 243 -17.11 -3.84 -3.22
C ALA A 243 -18.04 -2.79 -3.84
N PHE A 244 -17.51 -1.82 -4.59
CA PHE A 244 -18.29 -0.73 -5.15
C PHE A 244 -19.40 -1.26 -6.07
N ASN A 245 -20.64 -1.00 -5.68
CA ASN A 245 -21.85 -1.35 -6.40
C ASN A 245 -22.94 -0.32 -6.12
N GLN A 246 -22.63 0.94 -6.40
CA GLN A 246 -23.58 2.05 -6.33
C GLN A 246 -23.97 2.48 -7.73
N GLY A 247 -25.21 2.97 -7.88
CA GLY A 247 -25.68 3.55 -9.14
C GLY A 247 -24.87 4.78 -9.54
N VAL A 248 -24.65 4.92 -10.84
CA VAL A 248 -23.83 6.00 -11.43
C VAL A 248 -24.63 6.91 -12.37
N ALA A 249 -25.95 6.79 -12.34
CA ALA A 249 -26.85 7.66 -13.09
C ALA A 249 -26.70 9.12 -12.65
N GLY A 250 -26.52 10.02 -13.62
CA GLY A 250 -26.32 11.45 -13.38
C GLY A 250 -24.93 11.82 -12.84
N VAL A 251 -24.00 10.86 -12.70
CA VAL A 251 -22.63 11.16 -12.26
C VAL A 251 -21.87 11.83 -13.39
N THR A 252 -21.25 12.97 -13.09
CA THR A 252 -20.27 13.62 -13.97
C THR A 252 -18.86 13.29 -13.50
N LEU A 253 -18.08 12.61 -14.34
CA LEU A 253 -16.69 12.26 -14.06
C LEU A 253 -15.72 13.42 -14.36
N PRO A 254 -14.49 13.42 -13.81
CA PRO A 254 -13.55 14.51 -14.03
C PRO A 254 -13.17 14.67 -15.52
N PRO A 255 -13.03 15.92 -16.01
CA PRO A 255 -12.94 16.21 -17.45
C PRO A 255 -11.66 15.70 -18.13
N ARG A 256 -10.62 15.39 -17.34
CA ARG A 256 -9.32 14.89 -17.81
C ARG A 256 -9.13 13.39 -17.61
N LEU A 257 -10.15 12.68 -17.15
CA LEU A 257 -10.02 11.27 -16.81
C LEU A 257 -9.71 10.44 -18.06
N GLU A 258 -8.59 9.71 -18.04
CA GLU A 258 -8.13 8.86 -19.13
C GLU A 258 -8.42 7.38 -18.86
N PHE A 259 -8.44 6.97 -17.59
CA PHE A 259 -8.66 5.60 -17.15
C PHE A 259 -9.70 5.51 -16.03
N LEU A 260 -10.71 4.68 -16.24
CA LEU A 260 -11.76 4.37 -15.27
C LEU A 260 -11.84 2.87 -15.03
N GLU A 261 -11.83 2.46 -13.76
CA GLU A 261 -12.04 1.07 -13.35
C GLU A 261 -13.15 0.97 -12.31
N PHE A 262 -14.15 0.16 -12.62
CA PHE A 262 -15.23 -0.18 -11.70
C PHE A 262 -14.90 -1.37 -10.82
N GLY A 263 -15.51 -1.38 -9.63
CA GLY A 263 -15.39 -2.45 -8.66
C GLY A 263 -15.88 -3.81 -9.18
N GLN A 264 -15.37 -4.89 -8.58
CA GLN A 264 -15.76 -6.27 -8.94
C GLN A 264 -17.25 -6.56 -8.76
N ASN A 265 -17.90 -5.88 -7.81
CA ASN A 265 -19.33 -6.03 -7.57
C ASN A 265 -20.22 -5.12 -8.40
N PHE A 266 -19.66 -4.15 -9.14
CA PHE A 266 -20.44 -3.16 -9.87
C PHE A 266 -21.30 -3.83 -10.95
N ASN A 267 -22.61 -3.67 -10.84
CA ASN A 267 -23.59 -4.20 -11.79
C ASN A 267 -24.78 -3.24 -11.96
N HIS A 268 -24.48 -1.98 -12.30
CA HIS A 268 -25.47 -0.95 -12.60
C HIS A 268 -25.32 -0.45 -14.03
N SER A 269 -26.43 -0.05 -14.66
CA SER A 269 -26.38 0.58 -15.99
C SER A 269 -25.49 1.83 -15.96
N ILE A 270 -24.84 2.09 -17.09
CA ILE A 270 -23.99 3.26 -17.33
C ILE A 270 -24.62 4.23 -18.34
N ASP A 271 -25.89 4.06 -18.71
CA ASP A 271 -26.53 4.84 -19.77
C ASP A 271 -26.58 6.34 -19.43
N GLU A 272 -26.78 6.66 -18.15
CA GLU A 272 -26.82 8.02 -17.62
C GLU A 272 -25.49 8.47 -16.98
N LEU A 273 -24.39 7.75 -17.24
CA LEU A 273 -23.06 8.14 -16.79
C LEU A 273 -22.41 9.10 -17.79
N SER A 274 -22.07 10.32 -17.35
CA SER A 274 -21.33 11.26 -18.20
C SER A 274 -19.85 10.90 -18.25
N LEU A 275 -19.46 10.11 -19.25
CA LEU A 275 -18.07 9.77 -19.55
C LEU A 275 -17.33 10.97 -20.17
N PRO A 276 -16.13 11.33 -19.71
CA PRO A 276 -15.42 12.50 -20.21
C PRO A 276 -14.85 12.24 -21.61
N PRO A 277 -14.72 13.28 -22.45
CA PRO A 277 -14.23 13.14 -23.83
C PRO A 277 -12.76 12.71 -23.92
N THR A 278 -12.03 12.69 -22.81
CA THR A 278 -10.63 12.28 -22.68
C THR A 278 -10.46 10.80 -22.33
N LEU A 279 -11.54 10.10 -21.96
CA LEU A 279 -11.47 8.72 -21.47
C LEU A 279 -11.03 7.74 -22.55
N GLN A 280 -9.87 7.11 -22.34
CA GLN A 280 -9.27 6.16 -23.28
C GLN A 280 -9.53 4.71 -22.88
N HIS A 281 -9.71 4.47 -21.58
CA HIS A 281 -9.70 3.14 -21.00
C HIS A 281 -10.81 3.00 -19.97
N ILE A 282 -11.64 1.98 -20.12
CA ILE A 282 -12.69 1.64 -19.15
C ILE A 282 -12.72 0.15 -18.86
N ARG A 283 -12.73 -0.19 -17.58
CA ARG A 283 -12.77 -1.57 -17.11
C ARG A 283 -14.01 -1.83 -16.25
N PHE A 284 -14.79 -2.81 -16.67
CA PHE A 284 -15.85 -3.44 -15.91
C PHE A 284 -15.36 -4.79 -15.40
N SER A 285 -15.47 -4.99 -14.09
CA SER A 285 -14.92 -6.15 -13.41
C SER A 285 -15.95 -7.30 -13.35
N HIS A 286 -15.80 -8.22 -12.39
CA HIS A 286 -16.35 -9.58 -12.50
C HIS A 286 -17.88 -9.72 -12.64
N LYS A 287 -18.67 -8.90 -11.92
CA LYS A 287 -20.15 -9.06 -11.87
C LYS A 287 -20.93 -8.20 -12.86
N PHE A 288 -20.26 -7.37 -13.66
CA PHE A 288 -20.94 -6.48 -14.57
C PHE A 288 -21.61 -7.28 -15.70
N ASP A 289 -22.93 -7.21 -15.78
CA ASP A 289 -23.74 -7.89 -16.81
C ASP A 289 -24.95 -7.03 -17.19
N GLN A 290 -24.71 -5.74 -17.45
CA GLN A 290 -25.73 -4.79 -17.88
C GLN A 290 -25.68 -4.58 -19.38
N ASN A 291 -26.84 -4.28 -19.97
CA ASN A 291 -26.91 -3.92 -21.38
C ASN A 291 -26.12 -2.62 -21.63
N LEU A 292 -25.44 -2.55 -22.78
CA LEU A 292 -24.61 -1.43 -23.23
C LEU A 292 -25.17 -0.70 -24.46
N ASP A 293 -26.36 -1.06 -24.94
CA ASP A 293 -26.96 -0.51 -26.17
C ASP A 293 -27.17 1.02 -26.08
N GLN A 294 -27.43 1.54 -24.87
CA GLN A 294 -27.64 2.98 -24.63
C GLN A 294 -26.40 3.68 -24.02
N ALA A 295 -25.26 2.97 -23.94
CA ALA A 295 -24.04 3.54 -23.38
C ALA A 295 -23.46 4.62 -24.31
N SER A 296 -23.30 5.83 -23.77
CA SER A 296 -22.73 6.97 -24.50
C SER A 296 -21.19 6.98 -24.43
N TRP A 297 -20.54 6.21 -25.29
CA TRP A 297 -19.07 6.09 -25.32
C TRP A 297 -18.37 7.34 -25.89
N PRO A 298 -17.29 7.82 -25.26
CA PRO A 298 -16.51 8.95 -25.78
C PRO A 298 -15.68 8.55 -27.00
N GLN A 299 -15.50 9.49 -27.94
CA GLN A 299 -14.77 9.25 -29.19
C GLN A 299 -13.27 8.96 -29.01
N SER A 300 -12.71 9.24 -27.83
CA SER A 300 -11.32 8.93 -27.48
C SER A 300 -11.11 7.51 -26.96
N LEU A 301 -12.20 6.76 -26.70
CA LEU A 301 -12.13 5.44 -26.07
C LEU A 301 -11.38 4.44 -26.96
N ARG A 302 -10.35 3.83 -26.39
CA ARG A 302 -9.43 2.90 -27.08
C ARG A 302 -9.62 1.48 -26.60
N THR A 303 -9.96 1.28 -25.34
CA THR A 303 -10.06 -0.05 -24.77
C THR A 303 -11.19 -0.17 -23.77
N VAL A 304 -11.98 -1.22 -23.96
CA VAL A 304 -13.04 -1.64 -23.05
C VAL A 304 -12.70 -3.04 -22.57
N TRP A 305 -12.64 -3.22 -21.25
CA TRP A 305 -12.56 -4.54 -20.64
C TRP A 305 -13.90 -4.88 -20.00
N LEU A 306 -14.54 -5.93 -20.52
CA LEU A 306 -15.70 -6.58 -19.94
C LEU A 306 -15.23 -7.92 -19.38
N CYS A 307 -15.15 -8.00 -18.05
CA CYS A 307 -14.54 -9.13 -17.36
C CYS A 307 -15.59 -10.11 -16.81
N GLY A 308 -15.11 -11.25 -16.29
CA GLY A 308 -15.90 -12.15 -15.44
C GLY A 308 -17.07 -12.80 -16.16
N THR A 309 -18.29 -12.42 -15.78
CA THR A 309 -19.54 -13.09 -16.19
C THR A 309 -20.36 -12.34 -17.23
N PHE A 310 -19.84 -11.28 -17.84
CA PHE A 310 -20.56 -10.52 -18.87
C PHE A 310 -21.03 -11.44 -20.00
N ALA A 311 -22.34 -11.44 -20.26
CA ALA A 311 -23.02 -12.29 -21.24
C ALA A 311 -24.07 -11.55 -22.07
N GLN A 312 -24.25 -10.24 -21.85
CA GLN A 312 -25.21 -9.43 -22.63
C GLN A 312 -24.81 -9.34 -24.11
N PRO A 313 -25.80 -9.33 -25.03
CA PRO A 313 -25.51 -9.12 -26.45
C PRO A 313 -24.84 -7.76 -26.67
N ILE A 314 -23.90 -7.70 -27.61
CA ILE A 314 -23.21 -6.46 -27.99
C ILE A 314 -23.56 -6.01 -29.42
N ARG A 315 -24.65 -6.54 -29.98
CA ARG A 315 -25.03 -6.35 -31.39
C ARG A 315 -25.46 -4.92 -31.69
N ASP A 316 -26.20 -4.32 -30.77
CA ASP A 316 -26.78 -2.99 -30.93
C ASP A 316 -25.95 -1.90 -30.23
N VAL A 317 -24.78 -2.27 -29.70
CA VAL A 317 -23.85 -1.35 -29.04
C VAL A 317 -23.13 -0.50 -30.08
N VAL A 318 -23.30 0.82 -29.97
CA VAL A 318 -22.63 1.78 -30.84
C VAL A 318 -21.21 2.08 -30.32
N TRP A 319 -20.23 1.31 -30.76
CA TRP A 319 -18.83 1.50 -30.39
C TRP A 319 -18.20 2.74 -31.06
N PRO A 320 -17.33 3.50 -30.37
CA PRO A 320 -16.65 4.64 -30.96
C PRO A 320 -15.58 4.20 -31.96
N ALA A 321 -15.38 4.97 -33.03
CA ALA A 321 -14.48 4.61 -34.13
C ALA A 321 -13.01 4.43 -33.71
N ALA A 322 -12.59 5.05 -32.60
CA ALA A 322 -11.24 4.94 -32.07
C ALA A 322 -11.00 3.65 -31.24
N LEU A 323 -12.03 2.84 -31.00
CA LEU A 323 -11.91 1.62 -30.22
C LEU A 323 -10.94 0.65 -30.89
N LYS A 324 -9.89 0.27 -30.15
CA LYS A 324 -8.83 -0.62 -30.65
C LYS A 324 -8.96 -2.04 -30.10
N VAL A 325 -9.42 -2.15 -28.86
CA VAL A 325 -9.48 -3.42 -28.15
C VAL A 325 -10.81 -3.51 -27.41
N LEU A 326 -11.58 -4.54 -27.72
CA LEU A 326 -12.69 -5.01 -26.89
C LEU A 326 -12.25 -6.32 -26.24
N ALA A 327 -12.06 -6.28 -24.93
CA ALA A 327 -11.68 -7.46 -24.16
C ALA A 327 -12.92 -8.08 -23.52
N LEU A 328 -13.21 -9.34 -23.84
CA LEU A 328 -14.41 -10.07 -23.40
C LEU A 328 -14.05 -11.30 -22.56
N PRO A 329 -14.99 -11.82 -21.73
CA PRO A 329 -14.76 -13.06 -21.00
C PRO A 329 -14.53 -14.24 -21.94
N ALA A 330 -13.76 -15.24 -21.49
CA ALA A 330 -13.44 -16.42 -22.29
C ALA A 330 -14.66 -17.25 -22.70
N ARG A 331 -15.78 -17.11 -21.98
CA ARG A 331 -17.04 -17.84 -22.25
C ARG A 331 -18.07 -17.02 -23.01
N PHE A 332 -17.74 -15.77 -23.39
CA PHE A 332 -18.68 -14.91 -24.10
C PHE A 332 -19.10 -15.54 -25.43
N GLY A 333 -20.41 -15.54 -25.71
CA GLY A 333 -20.96 -16.07 -26.96
C GLY A 333 -21.16 -17.60 -27.01
N ARG A 334 -20.62 -18.38 -26.05
CA ARG A 334 -20.81 -19.85 -26.05
C ARG A 334 -22.18 -20.21 -25.48
N GLN A 335 -23.13 -20.58 -26.34
CA GLN A 335 -24.40 -21.17 -25.92
C GLN A 335 -24.31 -22.71 -25.90
N GLY A 336 -24.33 -23.32 -24.71
CA GLY A 336 -24.50 -24.78 -24.52
C GLY A 336 -23.25 -25.55 -24.07
N GLU A 337 -23.48 -26.63 -23.32
CA GLU A 337 -22.50 -27.53 -22.68
C GLU A 337 -21.74 -28.46 -23.66
N HIS A 338 -21.49 -28.05 -24.90
CA HIS A 338 -20.63 -28.82 -25.79
C HIS A 338 -19.19 -28.32 -25.70
N GLU A 339 -18.35 -29.11 -25.02
CA GLU A 339 -16.92 -28.84 -24.79
C GLU A 339 -16.05 -28.87 -26.06
N ASP A 340 -16.65 -29.10 -27.24
CA ASP A 340 -15.98 -29.21 -28.54
C ASP A 340 -16.30 -28.07 -29.52
N GLY A 341 -16.79 -26.92 -29.05
CA GLY A 341 -17.15 -25.78 -29.91
C GLY A 341 -15.94 -25.04 -30.49
N ASP A 342 -15.75 -25.16 -31.82
CA ASP A 342 -14.82 -24.40 -32.65
C ASP A 342 -14.93 -22.88 -32.44
N ASP A 343 -13.82 -22.16 -32.67
CA ASP A 343 -13.63 -20.71 -32.50
C ASP A 343 -14.60 -19.80 -33.31
N ASP A 344 -15.53 -20.39 -34.07
CA ASP A 344 -16.42 -19.72 -35.02
C ASP A 344 -17.51 -18.85 -34.35
N ASP A 345 -17.84 -19.08 -33.08
CA ASP A 345 -18.94 -18.37 -32.39
C ASP A 345 -18.61 -16.91 -32.01
N VAL A 346 -17.32 -16.54 -32.03
CA VAL A 346 -16.86 -15.16 -31.78
C VAL A 346 -16.88 -14.32 -33.06
N ASP A 347 -16.82 -14.97 -34.23
CA ASP A 347 -16.73 -14.28 -35.53
C ASP A 347 -18.01 -13.53 -35.90
N GLN A 348 -19.17 -13.99 -35.44
CA GLN A 348 -20.44 -13.26 -35.60
C GLN A 348 -20.41 -11.86 -34.95
N TRP A 349 -19.57 -11.65 -33.93
CA TRP A 349 -19.45 -10.37 -33.23
C TRP A 349 -18.36 -9.48 -33.84
N ARG A 350 -17.55 -9.96 -34.79
CA ARG A 350 -16.56 -9.12 -35.47
C ARG A 350 -17.20 -8.03 -36.32
N ALA A 351 -18.38 -8.31 -36.89
CA ALA A 351 -19.10 -7.37 -37.75
C ALA A 351 -19.61 -6.11 -37.02
N VAL A 352 -19.74 -6.16 -35.69
CA VAL A 352 -20.25 -5.04 -34.89
C VAL A 352 -19.12 -4.12 -34.40
N LEU A 353 -17.87 -4.49 -34.63
CA LEU A 353 -16.71 -3.73 -34.19
C LEU A 353 -16.22 -2.73 -35.24
N PRO A 354 -15.66 -1.59 -34.81
CA PRO A 354 -14.96 -0.68 -35.70
C PRO A 354 -13.79 -1.36 -36.43
N VAL A 355 -13.49 -0.89 -37.64
CA VAL A 355 -12.39 -1.41 -38.45
C VAL A 355 -11.06 -1.32 -37.69
N GLY A 356 -10.34 -2.45 -37.59
CA GLY A 356 -9.07 -2.53 -36.88
C GLY A 356 -9.18 -2.72 -35.37
N CYS A 357 -10.40 -2.73 -34.81
CA CYS A 357 -10.63 -3.20 -33.45
C CYS A 357 -10.43 -4.72 -33.39
N ARG A 358 -9.75 -5.19 -32.34
CA ARG A 358 -9.53 -6.62 -32.11
C ARG A 358 -10.22 -7.10 -30.85
N PHE A 359 -10.70 -8.34 -30.90
CA PHE A 359 -11.05 -9.08 -29.70
C PHE A 359 -9.81 -9.51 -28.95
N GLN A 360 -9.88 -9.42 -27.62
CA GLN A 360 -8.87 -9.97 -26.73
C GLN A 360 -9.58 -10.72 -25.60
N ARG A 361 -8.98 -11.81 -25.12
CA ARG A 361 -9.46 -12.44 -23.88
C ARG A 361 -9.22 -11.47 -22.73
N ALA A 362 -10.29 -11.14 -22.00
CA ALA A 362 -10.20 -10.31 -20.81
C ALA A 362 -9.34 -11.03 -19.75
N VAL A 363 -8.21 -10.42 -19.40
CA VAL A 363 -7.41 -10.79 -18.22
C VAL A 363 -7.68 -9.73 -17.17
N CYS A 364 -8.44 -10.11 -16.16
CA CYS A 364 -8.88 -9.21 -15.10
C CYS A 364 -8.48 -9.87 -13.78
N GLY A 365 -7.51 -9.27 -13.09
CA GLY A 365 -6.93 -9.77 -11.85
C GLY A 365 -7.30 -8.89 -10.66
#